data_AF-A0A6N2M7I6-F1
#
_entry.id   AF-A0A6N2M7I6-F1
#
_cell.length_a   1.000
_cell.length_b   1.000
_cell.length_c   1.000
_cell.angle_alpha   90.00
_cell.angle_beta   90.00
_cell.angle_gamma   90.00
#
_symmetry.space_group_name_H-M   'P 1'
#
loop_
_entity.id
_entity.type
_entity.pdbx_description
1 polymer ?
#
loop_
_entity_poly.entity_id
_entity_poly.type
_entity_poly.pdbx_seq_one_letter_code
_entity_poly.pdbx_strand_id
1 'polypeptide(L)'
;MVGEGINDGPALAAATVGIVLAQRASATAIAVADVLLLRDTISGVPFCIAKSRQTTSLIKQNVALALTSIFLASLPSVLGFLPLWLTVLLHEGGTLLVCLNSIRALNDPKWSWSNDLPQVVEKLKSRVMLTVTDDTSSSKVEAAPL
;
A
#
# COMPACT_ATOMS: atom_id res chain seq x y z
N MET A 1 11.02 6.82 7.25
CA MET A 1 12.46 6.59 7.01
C MET A 1 12.71 5.09 6.98
N VAL A 2 13.66 4.62 6.16
CA VAL A 2 14.13 3.22 6.21
C VAL A 2 15.58 3.24 6.66
N GLY A 3 15.94 2.41 7.64
CA GLY A 3 17.29 2.35 8.18
C GLY A 3 17.67 0.95 8.63
N GLU A 4 18.91 0.80 9.06
CA GLU A 4 19.46 -0.47 9.52
C GLU A 4 20.40 -0.29 10.73
N GLY A 5 20.91 0.91 10.98
CA GLY A 5 21.98 1.11 11.96
C GLY A 5 21.61 1.93 13.20
N ILE A 6 22.53 1.89 14.17
CA ILE A 6 22.57 2.77 15.34
C ILE A 6 22.52 4.25 14.95
N ASN A 7 23.24 4.64 13.89
CA ASN A 7 23.28 6.02 13.41
C ASN A 7 21.96 6.47 12.77
N ASP A 8 21.14 5.52 12.29
CA ASP A 8 19.82 5.82 11.73
C ASP A 8 18.77 6.00 12.84
N GLY A 9 19.07 5.57 14.08
CA GLY A 9 18.16 5.60 15.22
C GLY A 9 17.48 6.96 15.45
N PRO A 10 18.22 8.08 15.57
CA PRO A 10 17.62 9.40 15.76
C PRO A 10 16.66 9.79 14.63
N ALA A 11 16.98 9.39 13.40
CA ALA A 11 16.21 9.74 12.23
C ALA A 11 15.02 8.77 11.99
N LEU A 12 15.12 7.52 12.45
CA LEU A 12 13.99 6.60 12.59
C LEU A 12 13.00 7.11 13.65
N ALA A 13 13.49 7.59 14.81
CA ALA A 13 12.65 8.17 15.86
C ALA A 13 11.93 9.46 15.42
N ALA A 14 12.59 10.28 14.58
CA ALA A 14 12.02 11.51 14.07
C ALA A 14 11.06 11.29 12.88
N ALA A 15 11.09 10.11 12.25
CA ALA A 15 10.23 9.82 11.12
C ALA A 15 8.79 9.56 11.55
N THR A 16 7.82 9.91 10.70
CA THR A 16 6.41 9.56 10.92
C THR A 16 6.18 8.05 10.96
N VAL A 17 7.01 7.31 10.22
CA VAL A 17 7.07 5.84 10.25
C VAL A 17 8.52 5.42 10.01
N GLY A 18 9.13 4.74 10.98
CA GLY A 18 10.44 4.11 10.90
C GLY A 18 10.32 2.65 10.47
N ILE A 19 11.04 2.26 9.41
CA ILE A 19 11.05 0.88 8.91
C ILE A 19 12.48 0.35 8.94
N VAL A 20 12.68 -0.88 9.41
CA VAL A 20 13.98 -1.55 9.44
C VAL A 20 13.89 -2.97 8.90
N LEU A 21 15.00 -3.51 8.38
CA LEU A 21 15.09 -4.87 7.84
C LEU A 21 15.77 -5.81 8.84
N ALA A 22 15.12 -6.94 9.17
CA ALA A 22 15.50 -7.77 10.30
C ALA A 22 16.93 -8.33 10.26
N GLN A 23 17.46 -8.78 9.12
CA GLN A 23 18.82 -9.32 9.07
C GLN A 23 19.92 -8.29 9.31
N ARG A 24 19.67 -7.02 8.96
CA ARG A 24 20.70 -5.97 8.95
C ARG A 24 20.49 -4.93 10.05
N ALA A 25 19.34 -4.95 10.71
CA ALA A 25 18.98 -3.99 11.73
C ALA A 25 19.76 -4.21 13.04
N SER A 26 20.41 -3.17 13.54
CA SER A 26 20.98 -3.16 14.89
C SER A 26 19.89 -3.24 15.96
N ALA A 27 20.21 -3.80 17.13
CA ALA A 27 19.26 -3.87 18.25
C ALA A 27 18.69 -2.50 18.63
N THR A 28 19.50 -1.45 18.50
CA THR A 28 19.10 -0.06 18.74
C THR A 28 18.13 0.47 17.67
N ALA A 29 18.31 0.10 16.40
CA ALA A 29 17.39 0.48 15.32
C ALA A 29 16.04 -0.23 15.46
N ILE A 30 16.05 -1.52 15.81
CA ILE A 30 14.82 -2.31 16.05
C ILE A 30 14.02 -1.74 17.22
N ALA A 31 14.68 -1.29 18.29
CA ALA A 31 14.01 -0.72 19.46
C ALA A 31 13.29 0.61 19.18
N VAL A 32 13.66 1.31 18.10
CA VAL A 32 13.13 2.63 17.74
C VAL A 32 12.16 2.57 16.56
N ALA A 33 12.25 1.55 15.71
CA ALA A 33 11.44 1.46 14.50
C ALA A 33 10.00 1.00 14.78
N ASP A 34 9.04 1.53 14.01
CA ASP A 34 7.63 1.14 14.07
C ASP A 34 7.34 -0.19 13.35
N VAL A 35 8.11 -0.47 12.29
CA VAL A 35 7.91 -1.64 11.42
C VAL A 35 9.21 -2.39 11.21
N LEU A 36 9.20 -3.68 11.53
CA LEU A 36 10.29 -4.62 11.26
C LEU A 36 9.91 -5.52 10.08
N LEU A 37 10.66 -5.41 8.98
CA LEU A 37 10.54 -6.31 7.83
C LEU A 37 11.35 -7.57 8.07
N LEU A 38 10.67 -8.71 8.22
CA LEU A 38 11.30 -10.01 8.42
C LEU A 38 11.91 -10.60 7.14
N ARG A 39 11.57 -10.05 5.97
CA ARG A 39 12.15 -10.46 4.67
C ARG A 39 13.31 -9.53 4.32
N ASP A 40 14.39 -10.09 3.79
CA ASP A 40 15.64 -9.37 3.52
C ASP A 40 15.66 -8.60 2.21
N THR A 41 14.49 -8.12 1.79
CA THR A 41 14.37 -7.33 0.57
C THR A 41 13.62 -6.04 0.87
N ILE A 42 14.25 -4.91 0.49
CA ILE A 42 13.61 -3.59 0.51
C ILE A 42 12.30 -3.58 -0.32
N SER A 43 12.16 -4.56 -1.23
CA SER A 43 10.95 -4.88 -1.98
C SER A 43 9.70 -5.12 -1.12
N GLY A 44 9.85 -5.37 0.19
CA GLY A 44 8.73 -5.43 1.14
C GLY A 44 8.10 -4.06 1.48
N VAL A 45 8.87 -2.97 1.38
CA VAL A 45 8.39 -1.62 1.74
C VAL A 45 7.21 -1.17 0.86
N PRO A 46 7.26 -1.29 -0.49
CA PRO A 46 6.12 -0.95 -1.34
C PRO A 46 4.85 -1.73 -0.99
N PHE A 47 4.97 -3.01 -0.66
CA PHE A 47 3.83 -3.83 -0.25
C PHE A 47 3.19 -3.30 1.04
N CYS A 48 3.98 -2.97 2.06
CA CYS A 48 3.48 -2.40 3.31
C CYS A 48 2.74 -1.08 3.09
N ILE A 49 3.29 -0.20 2.24
CA ILE A 49 2.66 1.08 1.89
C ILE A 49 1.34 0.85 1.14
N ALA A 50 1.33 -0.07 0.17
CA ALA A 50 0.14 -0.42 -0.61
C ALA A 50 -0.98 -0.96 0.29
N LYS A 51 -0.63 -1.87 1.19
CA LYS A 51 -1.56 -2.47 2.15
C LYS A 51 -2.10 -1.43 3.13
N SER A 52 -1.24 -0.55 3.66
CA SER A 52 -1.65 0.55 4.55
C SER A 52 -2.67 1.48 3.88
N ARG A 53 -2.45 1.83 2.60
CA ARG A 53 -3.40 2.65 1.82
C ARG A 53 -4.74 1.95 1.60
N GLN A 54 -4.73 0.65 1.28
CA GLN A 54 -5.94 -0.15 1.15
C GLN A 54 -6.72 -0.18 2.47
N THR A 55 -6.04 -0.46 3.58
CA THR A 55 -6.64 -0.48 4.93
C THR A 55 -7.22 0.87 5.29
N THR A 56 -6.51 1.97 5.04
CA THR A 56 -7.00 3.33 5.30
C THR A 56 -8.27 3.66 4.50
N SER A 57 -8.35 3.22 3.25
CA SER A 57 -9.55 3.38 2.42
C SER A 57 -10.74 2.59 2.98
N LEU A 58 -10.52 1.34 3.40
CA LEU A 58 -11.55 0.51 4.03
C LEU A 58 -12.03 1.09 5.37
N ILE A 59 -11.12 1.62 6.19
CA ILE A 59 -11.48 2.29 7.45
C ILE A 59 -12.41 3.46 7.18
N LYS A 60 -12.11 4.31 6.19
CA LYS A 60 -12.99 5.44 5.82
C LYS A 60 -14.40 4.98 5.42
N GLN A 61 -14.50 3.87 4.67
CA GLN A 61 -15.79 3.27 4.31
C GLN A 61 -16.53 2.74 5.54
N ASN A 62 -15.84 2.03 6.42
CA ASN A 62 -16.40 1.50 7.67
C ASN A 62 -16.92 2.60 8.58
N VAL A 63 -16.18 3.69 8.73
CA VAL A 63 -16.62 4.85 9.53
C VAL A 63 -17.86 5.48 8.92
N ALA A 64 -17.91 5.66 7.60
CA ALA A 64 -19.09 6.18 6.92
C ALA A 64 -20.32 5.26 7.11
N LEU A 65 -20.14 3.93 6.99
CA LEU A 65 -21.20 2.95 7.24
C LEU A 65 -21.68 2.97 8.70
N ALA A 66 -20.76 3.02 9.66
CA ALA A 66 -21.08 3.07 11.08
C ALA A 66 -21.87 4.33 11.43
N LEU A 67 -21.42 5.50 10.98
CA LEU A 67 -22.15 6.77 11.16
C LEU A 67 -23.53 6.71 10.53
N THR A 68 -23.63 6.20 9.30
CA THR A 68 -24.92 6.05 8.60
C THR A 68 -25.87 5.15 9.39
N SER A 69 -25.41 4.01 9.87
CA SER A 69 -26.21 3.08 10.70
C SER A 69 -26.70 3.76 11.97
N ILE A 70 -25.83 4.50 12.68
CA ILE A 70 -26.19 5.23 13.89
C ILE A 70 -27.27 6.29 13.59
N PHE A 71 -27.10 7.10 12.54
CA PHE A 71 -28.09 8.12 12.18
C PHE A 71 -29.43 7.51 11.76
N LEU A 72 -29.42 6.44 10.95
CA LEU A 72 -30.63 5.77 10.48
C LEU A 72 -31.38 5.05 11.61
N ALA A 73 -30.67 4.49 12.58
CA ALA A 73 -31.30 3.84 13.73
C ALA A 73 -31.77 4.87 14.76
N SER A 74 -30.94 5.85 15.10
CA SER A 74 -31.20 6.78 16.21
C SER A 74 -32.23 7.85 15.87
N LEU A 75 -32.16 8.50 14.69
CA LEU A 75 -33.04 9.64 14.38
C LEU A 75 -34.53 9.27 14.37
N PRO A 76 -34.98 8.21 13.67
CA PRO A 76 -36.40 7.88 13.64
C PRO A 76 -36.87 7.26 14.97
N SER A 77 -35.95 6.68 15.76
CA SER A 77 -36.26 6.21 17.11
C SER A 77 -36.60 7.36 18.06
N VAL A 78 -35.77 8.42 18.05
CA VAL A 78 -36.00 9.63 18.88
C VAL A 78 -37.28 10.37 18.45
N LEU A 79 -37.59 10.37 17.15
CA LEU A 79 -38.83 10.96 16.62
C LEU A 79 -40.08 10.11 16.88
N GLY A 80 -39.93 8.91 17.47
CA GLY A 80 -41.03 8.02 17.82
C GLY A 80 -41.57 7.15 16.67
N PHE A 81 -40.90 7.14 15.51
CA PHE A 81 -41.29 6.33 14.35
C PHE A 81 -40.85 4.86 14.46
N LEU A 82 -39.78 4.57 15.21
CA LEU A 82 -39.22 3.22 15.36
C LEU A 82 -39.30 2.73 16.81
N PRO A 83 -39.79 1.50 17.06
CA PRO A 83 -39.74 0.91 18.38
C PRO A 83 -38.29 0.56 18.78
N LEU A 84 -38.01 0.55 20.10
CA LEU A 84 -36.66 0.34 20.63
C LEU A 84 -36.03 -0.99 20.20
N TRP A 85 -36.78 -2.09 20.23
CA TRP A 85 -36.25 -3.40 19.86
C TRP A 85 -35.74 -3.45 18.40
N LEU A 86 -36.45 -2.79 17.48
CA LEU A 86 -36.07 -2.71 16.08
C LEU A 86 -34.87 -1.78 15.88
N THR A 87 -34.79 -0.71 16.66
CA THR A 87 -33.65 0.22 16.68
C THR A 87 -32.36 -0.48 17.09
N VAL A 88 -32.41 -1.29 18.16
CA VAL A 88 -31.28 -2.09 18.62
C VAL A 88 -30.88 -3.10 17.55
N LEU A 89 -31.85 -3.79 16.95
CA LEU A 89 -31.58 -4.77 15.89
C LEU A 89 -30.90 -4.14 14.66
N LEU A 90 -31.30 -2.92 14.28
CA LEU A 90 -30.66 -2.18 13.18
C LEU A 90 -29.25 -1.70 13.54
N HIS A 91 -29.02 -1.27 14.78
CA HIS A 91 -27.69 -0.87 15.27
C HIS A 91 -26.71 -2.04 15.24
N GLU A 92 -27.11 -3.19 15.81
CA GLU A 92 -26.30 -4.40 15.83
C GLU A 92 -26.18 -5.03 14.43
N GLY A 93 -27.20 -4.90 13.58
CA GLY A 93 -27.07 -5.24 12.15
C GLY A 93 -26.01 -4.40 11.44
N GLY A 94 -25.89 -3.12 11.80
CA GLY A 94 -24.87 -2.21 11.31
C GLY A 94 -23.46 -2.63 11.71
N THR A 95 -23.25 -3.09 12.95
CA THR A 95 -21.95 -3.60 13.40
C THR A 95 -21.53 -4.84 12.60
N LEU A 96 -22.46 -5.76 12.35
CA LEU A 96 -22.23 -6.92 11.49
C LEU A 96 -21.86 -6.54 10.05
N LEU A 97 -22.54 -5.56 9.45
CA LEU A 97 -22.22 -5.06 8.10
C LEU A 97 -20.81 -4.48 8.02
N VAL A 98 -20.39 -3.69 9.02
CA VAL A 98 -19.03 -3.14 9.10
C VAL A 98 -18.00 -4.26 9.27
N CYS A 99 -18.27 -5.27 10.08
CA CYS A 99 -17.41 -6.45 10.24
C CYS A 99 -17.24 -7.19 8.90
N LEU A 100 -18.33 -7.44 8.17
CA LEU A 100 -18.29 -8.08 6.87
C LEU A 100 -17.47 -7.27 5.85
N ASN A 101 -17.61 -5.94 5.83
CA ASN A 101 -16.81 -5.08 4.95
C ASN A 101 -15.31 -5.13 5.32
N SER A 102 -14.99 -5.28 6.61
CA SER A 102 -13.61 -5.34 7.09
C SER A 102 -12.87 -6.59 6.63
N ILE A 103 -13.56 -7.71 6.37
CA ILE A 103 -12.94 -8.95 5.83
C ILE A 103 -12.25 -8.68 4.49
N ARG A 104 -12.72 -7.70 3.72
CA ARG A 104 -12.08 -7.27 2.46
C ARG A 104 -10.63 -6.79 2.64
N ALA A 105 -10.24 -6.39 3.84
CA ALA A 105 -8.86 -6.04 4.16
C ALA A 105 -7.89 -7.22 4.03
N LEU A 106 -8.39 -8.47 4.06
CA LEU A 106 -7.56 -9.66 3.93
C LEU A 106 -7.06 -9.87 2.49
N ASN A 107 -7.75 -9.33 1.49
CA ASN A 107 -7.34 -9.44 0.08
C ASN A 107 -6.03 -8.71 -0.20
N ASP A 108 -5.21 -9.28 -1.07
CA ASP A 108 -3.94 -8.70 -1.48
C ASP A 108 -4.09 -7.28 -2.04
N PRO A 109 -3.09 -6.40 -1.80
CA PRO A 109 -3.11 -5.05 -2.33
C PRO A 109 -3.07 -5.12 -3.87
N LYS A 110 -4.07 -4.52 -4.52
CA LYS A 110 -4.19 -4.51 -5.99
C LYS A 110 -3.02 -3.84 -6.72
N TRP A 111 -2.21 -3.04 -6.03
CA TRP A 111 -1.03 -2.37 -6.59
C TRP A 111 0.23 -3.13 -6.16
N SER A 112 0.83 -3.87 -7.10
CA SER A 112 2.02 -4.70 -6.87
C SER A 112 3.15 -4.27 -7.82
N TRP A 113 4.09 -3.47 -7.31
CA TRP A 113 5.27 -3.02 -8.06
C TRP A 113 6.17 -4.18 -8.55
N SER A 114 6.09 -5.36 -7.91
CA SER A 114 6.81 -6.57 -8.34
C SER A 114 6.36 -7.07 -9.72
N ASN A 115 5.11 -6.81 -10.12
CA ASN A 115 4.62 -7.17 -11.46
C ASN A 115 4.95 -6.09 -12.51
N ASP A 116 5.16 -4.84 -12.07
CA ASP A 116 5.42 -3.70 -12.95
C ASP A 116 6.91 -3.55 -13.31
N LEU A 117 7.81 -3.89 -12.38
CA LEU A 117 9.27 -3.88 -12.61
C LEU A 117 9.73 -4.63 -13.86
N PRO A 118 9.36 -5.92 -14.06
CA PRO A 118 9.80 -6.66 -15.22
C PRO A 118 9.29 -6.02 -16.52
N GLN A 119 8.06 -5.49 -16.51
CA GLN A 119 7.52 -4.77 -17.67
C GLN A 119 8.28 -3.47 -17.95
N VAL A 120 8.67 -2.71 -16.91
CA VAL A 120 9.45 -1.48 -17.08
C VAL A 120 10.86 -1.77 -17.60
N VAL A 121 11.52 -2.80 -17.06
CA VAL A 121 12.86 -3.23 -17.51
C VAL A 121 12.81 -3.71 -18.96
N GLU A 122 11.78 -4.45 -19.35
CA GLU A 122 11.58 -4.94 -20.72
C GLU A 122 11.26 -3.80 -21.70
N LYS A 123 10.48 -2.80 -21.27
CA LYS A 123 10.20 -1.57 -22.03
C LYS A 123 11.44 -0.69 -22.22
N LEU A 124 12.36 -0.69 -21.25
CA LEU A 124 13.66 -0.04 -21.36
C LEU A 124 14.60 -0.80 -22.29
N LYS A 125 14.67 -2.13 -22.15
CA LYS A 125 15.51 -2.99 -22.98
C LYS A 125 15.12 -2.92 -24.46
N SER A 126 13.81 -2.91 -24.76
CA SER A 126 13.30 -2.75 -26.12
C SER A 126 13.59 -1.37 -26.73
N ARG A 127 13.54 -0.28 -25.94
CA ARG A 127 13.91 1.06 -26.41
C ARG A 127 15.41 1.19 -26.69
N VAL A 128 16.27 0.64 -25.84
CA VAL A 128 17.72 0.65 -26.05
C VAL A 128 18.09 -0.20 -27.27
N MET A 129 17.44 -1.35 -27.45
CA MET A 129 17.71 -2.23 -28.59
C MET A 129 17.29 -1.61 -29.94
N LEU A 130 16.20 -0.84 -29.97
CA LEU A 130 15.81 -0.07 -31.16
C LEU A 130 16.85 1.00 -31.52
N THR A 131 17.41 1.71 -30.55
CA THR A 131 18.46 2.73 -30.80
C THR A 131 19.77 2.13 -31.33
N VAL A 132 20.12 0.90 -30.93
CA VAL A 132 21.36 0.22 -31.37
C VAL A 132 21.28 -0.29 -32.82
N THR A 133 20.06 -0.49 -33.35
CA THR A 133 19.91 -1.06 -34.70
C THR A 133 19.94 0.01 -35.80
N ASP A 134 19.56 1.26 -35.49
CA ASP A 134 19.55 2.37 -36.46
C ASP A 134 20.95 2.83 -36.90
N ASP A 135 21.96 2.73 -36.02
CA ASP A 135 23.33 3.18 -36.32
C ASP A 135 24.08 2.31 -37.36
N THR A 136 23.58 1.11 -37.65
CA THR A 136 24.24 0.18 -38.61
C THR A 136 23.80 0.35 -40.06
N SER A 137 22.78 1.16 -40.33
CA SER A 137 22.31 1.42 -41.70
C SER A 137 22.89 2.69 -42.34
N SER A 138 23.43 3.62 -41.54
CA SER A 138 23.92 4.92 -42.03
C SER A 138 25.40 4.96 -42.46
N SER A 139 26.19 3.91 -42.24
CA SER A 139 27.64 3.91 -42.55
C SER A 139 28.05 3.14 -43.82
N LYS A 140 27.08 2.68 -44.64
CA LYS A 140 27.35 1.94 -45.89
C LYS A 140 26.99 2.72 -47.17
N VAL A 141 27.35 4.00 -47.26
CA VAL A 141 27.24 4.76 -48.52
C VAL A 141 28.61 5.27 -48.96
N GLU A 142 28.95 4.89 -50.18
CA GLU A 142 30.04 5.38 -51.05
C GLU A 142 31.51 5.10 -50.67
N ALA A 143 32.03 3.94 -51.10
CA ALA A 143 33.41 3.83 -51.58
C ALA A 143 33.35 3.76 -53.12
N ALA A 144 33.75 4.83 -53.80
CA ALA A 144 33.88 4.86 -55.26
C ALA A 144 35.30 4.41 -55.67
N PRO A 145 35.46 3.51 -56.67
CA PRO A 145 36.76 3.12 -57.17
C PRO A 145 37.26 4.08 -58.27
N LEU A 146 38.56 4.43 -58.15
CA LEU A 146 39.53 4.99 -59.12
C LEU A 146 39.05 5.97 -60.21
#